data_AF-A0A345EEG4-F1
#
_entry.id   AF-A0A345EEG4-F1
#
_cell.length_a   1.000
_cell.length_b   1.000
_cell.length_c   1.000
_cell.angle_alpha   90.00
_cell.angle_beta   90.00
_cell.angle_gamma   90.00
#
_symmetry.space_group_name_H-M   'P 1'
#
loop_
_entity.id
_entity.type
_entity.pdbx_description
1 polymer ?
#
loop_
_entity_poly.entity_id
_entity_poly.type
_entity_poly.pdbx_seq_one_letter_code
_entity_poly.pdbx_strand_id
1 'polypeptide(L)'
;MSWTEKQRITIVAIVVLVGAVPLLWGIGDVRVAQATEEKRHDLVNQTVTARHAPTDYDGDGLDDSTDQCPTRPETTNGFQDSDGCPDVVATTGAS
;
A
#
# COMPACT_ATOMS: atom_id res chain seq x y z
N MET A 1 -45.78 -35.86 12.13
CA MET A 1 -44.60 -36.58 11.61
C MET A 1 -43.65 -36.85 12.77
N SER A 2 -43.82 -37.99 13.45
CA SER A 2 -42.93 -38.41 14.53
C SER A 2 -41.63 -38.92 13.92
N TRP A 3 -40.56 -38.15 14.06
CA TRP A 3 -39.22 -38.60 13.67
C TRP A 3 -38.77 -39.68 14.66
N THR A 4 -38.32 -40.83 14.14
CA THR A 4 -37.88 -41.93 15.01
C THR A 4 -36.67 -41.48 15.84
N GLU A 5 -36.56 -41.96 17.09
CA GLU A 5 -35.49 -41.61 18.03
C GLU A 5 -34.10 -41.70 17.38
N LYS A 6 -33.90 -42.74 16.55
CA LYS A 6 -32.68 -42.97 15.77
C LYS A 6 -32.40 -41.85 14.77
N GLN A 7 -33.42 -41.42 14.05
CA GLN A 7 -33.33 -40.36 13.07
C GLN A 7 -32.96 -39.03 13.78
N ARG A 8 -33.58 -38.71 14.93
CA ARG A 8 -33.23 -37.49 15.70
C ARG A 8 -31.77 -37.48 16.15
N ILE A 9 -31.25 -38.62 16.62
CA ILE A 9 -29.84 -38.77 17.00
C ILE A 9 -28.92 -38.56 15.79
N THR A 10 -29.28 -39.12 14.63
CA THR A 10 -28.50 -38.96 13.40
C THR A 10 -28.41 -37.50 12.94
N ILE A 11 -29.51 -36.74 12.97
CA ILE A 11 -29.49 -35.32 12.62
C ILE A 11 -28.61 -34.53 13.59
N VAL A 12 -28.76 -34.74 14.90
CA VAL A 12 -27.98 -34.01 15.90
C VAL A 12 -26.48 -34.29 15.72
N ALA A 13 -26.11 -35.55 15.44
CA ALA A 13 -24.72 -35.91 15.18
C ALA A 13 -24.15 -35.21 13.93
N ILE A 14 -24.91 -35.14 12.83
CA ILE A 14 -24.48 -34.47 11.59
C ILE A 14 -24.30 -32.96 11.82
N VAL A 15 -25.23 -32.32 12.53
CA VAL A 15 -25.16 -30.87 12.83
C VAL A 15 -23.94 -30.55 13.69
N VAL A 16 -23.62 -31.39 14.69
CA VAL A 16 -22.42 -31.22 15.52
C VAL A 16 -21.14 -31.42 14.70
N LEU A 17 -21.08 -32.46 13.85
CA LEU A 17 -19.94 -32.76 13.00
C LEU A 17 -19.63 -31.68 11.95
N VAL A 18 -20.65 -31.00 11.42
CA VAL A 18 -20.48 -30.00 10.35
C VAL A 18 -20.39 -28.57 10.91
N GLY A 19 -21.03 -28.28 12.05
CA GLY A 19 -21.05 -26.93 12.62
C GLY A 19 -20.02 -26.71 13.73
N ALA A 20 -19.96 -27.62 14.71
CA ALA A 20 -19.14 -27.42 15.91
C ALA A 20 -17.73 -27.97 15.77
N VAL A 21 -17.55 -29.09 15.07
CA VAL A 21 -16.23 -29.72 14.90
C VAL A 21 -15.24 -28.86 14.12
N PRO A 22 -15.61 -28.19 13.00
CA PRO A 22 -14.69 -27.30 12.30
C PRO A 22 -14.25 -26.08 13.13
N LEU A 23 -15.12 -25.60 14.02
CA LEU A 23 -14.83 -24.49 14.94
C LEU A 23 -13.91 -24.93 16.08
N LEU A 24 -14.09 -26.14 16.61
CA LEU A 24 -13.27 -26.69 17.70
C LEU A 24 -11.88 -27.14 17.22
N TRP A 25 -11.74 -27.55 15.96
CA TRP A 25 -10.46 -27.96 15.37
C TRP A 25 -9.71 -26.81 14.69
N GLY A 26 -10.16 -25.56 14.85
CA GLY A 26 -9.46 -24.38 14.33
C GLY A 26 -9.37 -24.32 12.80
N ILE A 27 -10.23 -25.04 12.08
CA ILE A 27 -10.31 -25.00 10.61
C ILE A 27 -11.13 -23.77 10.14
N GLY A 28 -11.70 -23.02 11.10
CA GLY A 28 -12.60 -21.90 10.90
C GLY A 28 -11.97 -20.51 10.90
N ASP A 29 -10.72 -20.36 10.46
CA ASP A 29 -10.19 -19.05 10.06
C ASP A 29 -9.11 -19.28 9.00
N VAL A 30 -9.53 -19.53 7.76
CA VAL A 30 -8.80 -18.92 6.64
C VAL A 30 -9.10 -17.42 6.72
N ARG A 31 -8.62 -16.77 7.79
CA ARG A 31 -8.26 -15.37 7.74
C ARG A 31 -7.09 -15.34 6.79
N VAL A 32 -7.43 -15.29 5.50
CA VAL A 32 -6.91 -14.32 4.56
C VAL A 32 -5.53 -13.87 5.03
N ALA A 33 -4.51 -14.67 4.70
CA ALA A 33 -3.10 -14.25 4.78
C ALA A 33 -2.82 -13.16 3.72
N GLN A 34 -3.75 -12.23 3.52
CA GLN A 34 -3.65 -11.11 2.60
C GLN A 34 -3.57 -9.80 3.39
N ALA A 35 -2.64 -9.76 4.35
CA ALA A 35 -2.20 -8.51 4.96
C ALA A 35 -0.86 -8.03 4.36
N THR A 36 -0.52 -8.44 3.13
CA THR A 36 0.72 -8.01 2.43
C THR A 36 0.51 -7.42 1.03
N GLU A 37 -0.73 -7.31 0.52
CA GLU A 37 -0.96 -6.80 -0.84
C GLU A 37 -1.64 -5.42 -0.89
N GLU A 38 -2.40 -5.00 0.14
CA GLU A 38 -3.14 -3.73 0.12
C GLU A 38 -2.22 -2.50 0.21
N LYS A 39 -1.21 -2.55 1.10
CA LYS A 39 -0.21 -1.48 1.26
C LYS A 39 0.67 -1.29 0.03
N ARG A 40 0.76 -2.29 -0.85
CA ARG A 40 1.60 -2.24 -2.06
C ARG A 40 0.98 -1.35 -3.14
N HIS A 41 -0.35 -1.32 -3.26
CA HIS A 41 -1.03 -0.43 -4.22
C HIS A 41 -1.10 1.02 -3.74
N ASP A 42 -1.23 1.26 -2.44
CA ASP A 42 -1.15 2.61 -1.90
C ASP A 42 0.25 3.21 -2.05
N LEU A 43 1.30 2.40 -1.89
CA LEU A 43 2.66 2.87 -2.15
C LEU A 43 2.86 3.18 -3.64
N VAL A 44 2.31 2.39 -4.55
CA VAL A 44 2.42 2.66 -6.00
C VAL A 44 1.66 3.94 -6.37
N ASN A 45 0.43 4.12 -5.90
CA ASN A 45 -0.29 5.37 -6.17
C ASN A 45 0.38 6.57 -5.49
N GLN A 46 0.89 6.45 -4.26
CA GLN A 46 1.61 7.54 -3.62
C GLN A 46 2.94 7.87 -4.32
N THR A 47 3.67 6.87 -4.80
CA THR A 47 4.99 7.07 -5.44
C THR A 47 4.86 7.58 -6.87
N VAL A 48 3.78 7.25 -7.58
CA VAL A 48 3.56 7.66 -8.98
C VAL A 48 2.93 9.05 -9.04
N THR A 49 1.98 9.37 -8.17
CA THR A 49 1.32 10.70 -8.20
C THR A 49 2.20 11.80 -7.63
N ALA A 50 3.17 11.47 -6.78
CA ALA A 50 4.07 12.44 -6.14
C ALA A 50 5.41 12.67 -6.86
N ARG A 51 5.75 11.89 -7.90
CA ARG A 51 7.04 12.02 -8.62
C ARG A 51 6.90 12.32 -10.11
N HIS A 52 5.67 12.42 -10.59
CA HIS A 52 5.41 12.66 -12.00
C HIS A 52 4.04 13.30 -12.14
N ALA A 53 3.91 14.53 -11.63
CA ALA A 53 2.86 15.38 -12.16
C ALA A 53 3.17 15.56 -13.66
N PRO A 54 2.18 15.58 -14.56
CA PRO A 54 2.41 15.73 -16.00
C PRO A 54 3.18 17.00 -16.39
N THR A 55 3.37 17.91 -15.43
CA THR A 55 3.97 19.23 -15.54
C THR A 55 5.10 19.44 -14.53
N ASP A 56 5.65 18.39 -13.94
CA ASP A 56 6.85 18.43 -13.06
C ASP A 56 7.83 17.38 -13.59
N TYR A 57 8.71 17.83 -14.48
CA TYR A 57 9.52 16.93 -15.32
C TYR A 57 10.67 16.27 -14.54
N ASP A 58 11.26 16.94 -13.55
CA ASP A 58 12.34 16.41 -12.73
C ASP A 58 11.91 15.92 -11.34
N GLY A 59 10.66 16.19 -10.96
CA GLY A 59 10.00 15.58 -9.81
C GLY A 59 10.40 16.20 -8.48
N ASP A 60 10.81 17.47 -8.48
CA ASP A 60 11.19 18.20 -7.27
C ASP A 60 10.00 18.85 -6.54
N GLY A 61 8.81 18.80 -7.14
CA GLY A 61 7.56 19.32 -6.60
C GLY A 61 7.20 20.73 -7.09
N LEU A 62 7.96 21.30 -8.01
CA LEU A 62 7.63 22.54 -8.72
C LEU A 62 7.01 22.22 -10.08
N ASP A 63 6.11 23.10 -10.53
CA ASP A 63 5.57 22.98 -11.88
C ASP A 63 6.58 23.56 -12.88
N ASP A 64 6.82 22.87 -14.00
CA ASP A 64 7.69 23.25 -15.12
C ASP A 64 7.44 24.69 -15.60
N SER A 65 6.22 25.22 -15.41
CA SER A 65 5.89 26.61 -15.77
C SER A 65 6.43 27.66 -14.80
N THR A 66 6.73 27.26 -13.57
CA THR A 66 7.27 28.09 -12.48
C THR A 66 8.71 27.77 -12.12
N ASP A 67 9.19 26.60 -12.53
CA ASP A 67 10.55 26.13 -12.36
C ASP A 67 11.50 26.77 -13.39
N GLN A 68 12.61 27.35 -12.91
CA GLN A 68 13.65 27.91 -13.77
C GLN A 68 14.55 26.83 -14.39
N CYS A 69 14.61 25.65 -13.79
CA CYS A 69 15.40 24.51 -14.22
C CYS A 69 14.56 23.22 -14.36
N PRO A 70 13.60 23.12 -15.32
CA PRO A 70 12.66 21.99 -15.48
C PRO A 70 13.26 20.61 -15.80
N THR A 71 14.58 20.44 -15.72
CA THR A 71 15.27 19.19 -16.02
C THR A 71 16.29 18.82 -14.95
N ARG A 72 16.41 19.65 -13.89
CA ARG A 72 17.43 19.52 -12.86
C ARG A 72 16.75 19.80 -11.52
N PRO A 73 16.55 18.75 -10.69
CA PRO A 73 15.78 18.92 -9.48
C PRO A 73 16.47 19.87 -8.50
N GLU A 74 15.67 20.66 -7.81
CA GLU A 74 16.10 21.56 -6.73
C GLU A 74 16.92 20.83 -5.66
N THR A 75 17.89 21.54 -5.07
CA THR A 75 18.68 21.05 -3.95
C THR A 75 18.44 21.92 -2.72
N THR A 76 17.54 21.47 -1.83
CA THR A 76 17.25 22.21 -0.60
C THR A 76 18.48 22.36 0.29
N ASN A 77 19.16 23.49 0.18
CA ASN A 77 20.42 23.79 0.87
C ASN A 77 20.34 25.12 1.65
N GLY A 78 19.18 25.80 1.63
CA GLY A 78 18.95 27.07 2.30
C GLY A 78 19.29 28.30 1.45
N PHE A 79 19.64 28.11 0.19
CA PHE A 79 19.85 29.14 -0.81
C PHE A 79 18.84 28.91 -1.93
N GLN A 80 18.11 29.96 -2.29
CA GLN A 80 17.08 30.02 -3.33
C GLN A 80 16.22 28.77 -3.55
N ASP A 81 15.87 28.01 -2.51
CA ASP A 81 15.15 26.72 -2.57
C ASP A 81 13.73 26.76 -3.20
N SER A 82 13.31 27.89 -3.78
CA SER A 82 12.03 28.11 -4.44
C SER A 82 12.15 28.50 -5.92
N ASP A 83 13.36 28.62 -6.47
CA ASP A 83 13.56 28.91 -7.89
C ASP A 83 13.55 27.64 -8.78
N GLY A 84 13.69 26.47 -8.16
CA GLY A 84 13.71 25.15 -8.80
C GLY A 84 15.06 24.80 -9.43
N CYS A 85 16.07 25.64 -9.23
CA CYS A 85 17.39 25.42 -9.75
C CYS A 85 18.36 24.93 -8.67
N PRO A 86 19.03 23.78 -8.87
CA PRO A 86 19.99 23.26 -7.90
C PRO A 86 21.13 24.24 -7.65
N ASP A 87 21.08 24.80 -6.47
CA ASP A 87 22.11 25.67 -5.96
C ASP A 87 23.31 24.83 -5.54
N VAL A 88 24.41 24.98 -6.27
CA VAL A 88 25.67 24.34 -5.90
C VAL A 88 26.36 25.22 -4.85
N VAL A 89 26.41 24.76 -3.61
CA VAL A 89 27.66 24.93 -2.86
C VAL A 89 28.67 24.04 -3.58
N ALA A 90 29.31 24.59 -4.61
CA ALA A 90 30.49 24.00 -5.22
C ALA A 90 31.60 23.97 -4.15
N THR A 91 31.49 23.01 -3.22
CA THR A 91 32.65 22.56 -2.44
C THR A 91 33.53 21.90 -3.48
N THR A 92 34.42 22.74 -3.97
CA THR A 92 35.44 22.47 -4.97
C THR A 92 36.07 21.10 -4.68
N GLY A 93 35.98 20.20 -5.67
CA GLY A 93 36.84 19.02 -5.83
C GLY A 93 37.10 18.18 -4.58
N ALA A 94 36.27 17.17 -4.33
CA ALA A 94 36.82 15.93 -3.78
C ALA A 94 37.40 15.14 -4.96
N SER A 95 38.70 15.33 -5.16
CA SER A 95 39.60 14.46 -5.94
C SER A 95 39.50 12.99 -5.54
#